data_AF-A0A2E1E406-F1
#
_entry.id   AF-A0A2E1E406-F1
#
_cell.length_a   1.000
_cell.length_b   1.000
_cell.length_c   1.000
_cell.angle_alpha   90.00
_cell.angle_beta   90.00
_cell.angle_gamma   90.00
#
_symmetry.space_group_name_H-M   'P 1'
#
loop_
_entity.id
_entity.type
_entity.pdbx_description
1 polymer ?
#
loop_
_entity_poly.entity_id
_entity_poly.type
_entity_poly.pdbx_seq_one_letter_code
_entity_poly.pdbx_strand_id
1 'polypeptide(L)'
;MPIYVDGTLIGHTPIGSPIPVLEGIHRISHYPPSIKDPFITYGEIKDEKKIFVLGGDTVKVHLNTILFSEQLKQVQQGYKITNYAGIGLSMILLWQLWILSN
;
A
#
# COMPACT_ATOMS: atom_id res chain seq x y z
N MET A 1 8.85 8.65 -3.74
CA MET A 1 8.63 7.41 -2.95
C MET A 1 9.38 6.28 -3.65
N PRO A 2 10.01 5.34 -2.93
CA PRO A 2 10.74 4.23 -3.57
C PRO A 2 9.77 3.32 -4.33
N ILE A 3 10.19 2.78 -5.47
CA ILE A 3 9.44 1.83 -6.29
C ILE A 3 10.24 0.53 -6.36
N TYR A 4 9.57 -0.56 -6.02
CA TYR A 4 10.08 -1.91 -6.09
C TYR A 4 9.36 -2.67 -7.19
N VAL A 5 10.11 -3.41 -8.01
CA VAL A 5 9.57 -4.39 -8.98
C VAL A 5 10.10 -5.75 -8.56
N ASP A 6 9.18 -6.68 -8.30
CA ASP A 6 9.46 -8.01 -7.75
C ASP A 6 10.33 -7.99 -6.49
N GLY A 7 10.20 -6.91 -5.70
CA GLY A 7 10.98 -6.70 -4.49
C GLY A 7 12.38 -6.09 -4.69
N THR A 8 12.81 -5.87 -5.94
CA THR A 8 14.05 -5.14 -6.27
C THR A 8 13.77 -3.65 -6.36
N LEU A 9 14.58 -2.81 -5.71
CA LEU A 9 14.47 -1.35 -5.79
C LEU A 9 14.86 -0.87 -7.19
N ILE A 10 13.91 -0.27 -7.92
CA ILE A 10 14.14 0.25 -9.28
C ILE A 10 14.40 1.76 -9.28
N GLY A 11 13.85 2.49 -8.32
CA GLY A 11 14.05 3.94 -8.24
C GLY A 11 13.05 4.66 -7.36
N HIS A 12 12.85 5.95 -7.62
CA HIS A 12 11.96 6.81 -6.84
C HIS A 12 10.97 7.56 -7.74
N THR A 13 9.69 7.57 -7.37
CA THR A 13 8.65 8.38 -8.00
C THR A 13 8.96 9.88 -7.88
N PRO A 14 8.74 10.69 -8.93
CA PRO A 14 8.23 10.31 -10.26
C PRO A 14 9.30 9.68 -11.15
N ILE A 15 8.94 8.59 -11.83
CA ILE A 15 9.83 7.97 -12.82
C ILE A 15 9.52 8.60 -14.18
N GLY A 16 10.53 9.23 -14.78
CA GLY A 16 10.41 9.90 -16.09
C GLY A 16 10.56 8.96 -17.30
N SER A 17 11.08 7.75 -17.11
CA SER A 17 11.33 6.78 -18.17
C SER A 17 10.61 5.44 -17.92
N PRO A 18 10.07 4.76 -18.94
CA PRO A 18 9.47 3.45 -18.76
C PRO A 18 10.45 2.46 -18.11
N ILE A 19 9.95 1.62 -17.19
CA ILE A 19 10.74 0.57 -16.57
C ILE A 19 10.71 -0.66 -17.48
N PRO A 20 11.86 -1.14 -18.00
CA PRO A 20 11.91 -2.38 -18.77
C PRO A 20 11.70 -3.57 -17.83
N VAL A 21 10.77 -4.45 -18.18
CA VAL A 21 10.47 -5.69 -17.46
C VAL A 21 10.37 -6.82 -18.49
N LEU A 22 10.70 -8.04 -18.05
CA LEU A 22 10.59 -9.23 -18.90
C LEU A 22 9.12 -9.61 -19.11
N GLU A 23 8.88 -10.61 -19.96
CA GLU A 23 7.55 -11.18 -20.09
C GLU A 23 7.17 -11.95 -18.82
N GLY A 24 5.89 -11.84 -18.44
CA GLY A 24 5.37 -12.51 -17.25
C GLY A 24 4.62 -11.61 -16.28
N ILE A 25 4.39 -12.15 -15.08
CA ILE A 25 3.68 -11.46 -14.01
C ILE A 25 4.72 -10.74 -13.14
N HIS A 26 4.61 -9.42 -13.09
CA HIS A 26 5.48 -8.59 -12.25
C HIS A 26 4.67 -7.87 -11.18
N ARG A 27 5.26 -7.72 -10.00
CA ARG A 27 4.65 -7.10 -8.84
C ARG A 27 5.34 -5.78 -8.52
N ILE A 28 4.55 -4.72 -8.43
CA ILE A 28 5.06 -3.37 -8.17
C ILE A 28 4.56 -2.88 -6.83
N SER A 29 5.47 -2.48 -5.95
CA SER A 29 5.16 -1.99 -4.60
C SER A 29 5.98 -0.75 -4.24
N HIS A 30 5.52 -0.01 -3.23
CA HIS A 30 6.24 1.14 -2.66
C HIS A 30 7.01 0.83 -1.36
N TYR A 31 7.03 -0.44 -0.97
CA TYR A 31 7.69 -0.91 0.24
C TYR A 31 8.54 -2.15 -0.08
N PRO A 32 9.66 -2.33 0.63
CA PRO A 32 10.52 -3.48 0.45
C PRO A 32 9.80 -4.77 0.86
N PRO A 33 10.10 -5.90 0.21
CA PRO A 33 9.43 -7.18 0.43
C PRO A 33 9.56 -7.71 1.87
N SER A 34 10.50 -7.17 2.65
CA SER A 34 10.73 -7.48 4.06
C SER A 34 9.67 -6.91 5.02
N ILE A 35 8.87 -5.91 4.60
CA ILE A 35 7.77 -5.38 5.41
C ILE A 35 6.51 -6.18 5.08
N LYS A 36 6.49 -7.46 5.45
CA LYS A 36 5.25 -8.21 5.62
C LYS A 36 4.83 -8.04 7.08
N ASP A 37 4.11 -6.96 7.36
CA ASP A 37 3.45 -6.82 8.66
C ASP A 37 2.38 -7.93 8.77
N PRO A 38 2.50 -8.86 9.74
CA PRO A 38 1.55 -9.95 9.89
C PRO A 38 0.12 -9.47 10.20
N PHE A 39 -0.06 -8.23 10.67
CA PHE A 39 -1.37 -7.64 10.97
C PHE A 39 -2.03 -6.94 9.77
N ILE A 40 -1.28 -6.71 8.68
CA ILE A 40 -1.80 -6.16 7.41
C ILE A 40 -2.08 -7.29 6.37
N THR A 41 -1.71 -8.53 6.72
CA THR A 41 -1.72 -9.71 5.84
C THR A 41 -3.13 -10.19 5.42
N TYR A 42 -4.20 -9.70 6.04
CA TYR A 42 -5.56 -10.21 5.81
C TYR A 42 -6.38 -9.49 4.72
N GLY A 43 -5.84 -8.43 4.11
CA GLY A 43 -6.42 -7.81 2.92
C GLY A 43 -5.52 -8.01 1.71
N GLU A 44 -6.10 -8.10 0.50
CA GLU A 44 -5.32 -7.79 -0.71
C GLU A 44 -4.58 -6.48 -0.43
N ILE A 45 -3.24 -6.53 -0.40
CA ILE A 45 -2.48 -5.35 -0.09
C ILE A 45 -2.73 -4.39 -1.25
N LYS A 46 -3.63 -3.42 -1.04
CA LYS A 46 -4.08 -2.42 -2.02
C LYS A 46 -2.92 -1.66 -2.67
N ASP A 47 -1.74 -1.77 -2.05
CA ASP A 47 -0.49 -1.11 -2.37
C ASP A 47 0.45 -1.96 -3.24
N GLU A 48 -0.01 -3.12 -3.74
CA GLU A 48 0.71 -3.91 -4.75
C GLU A 48 -0.08 -3.92 -6.06
N LYS A 49 0.52 -3.39 -7.12
CA LYS A 49 -0.04 -3.52 -8.47
C LYS A 49 0.61 -4.72 -9.15
N LYS A 50 -0.21 -5.71 -9.53
CA LYS A 50 0.22 -6.78 -10.44
C LYS A 50 0.04 -6.30 -11.87
N ILE A 51 1.11 -6.39 -12.65
CA ILE A 51 1.07 -6.14 -14.09
C ILE A 51 1.39 -7.43 -14.82
N PHE A 52 0.72 -7.64 -15.94
CA PHE A 52 1.00 -8.75 -16.84
C PHE A 52 1.62 -8.19 -18.12
N VAL A 53 2.81 -8.69 -18.45
CA VAL A 53 3.56 -8.29 -19.63
C VAL A 53 3.45 -9.40 -20.67
N LEU A 54 2.79 -9.09 -21.79
CA LEU A 54 2.64 -10.00 -22.92
C LEU A 54 4.00 -10.22 -23.61
N GLY A 55 4.29 -11.46 -23.99
CA GLY A 55 5.54 -11.83 -24.66
C GLY A 55 5.63 -11.31 -26.10
N GLY A 56 6.81 -10.85 -26.50
CA GLY A 56 7.11 -10.44 -27.88
C GLY A 56 8.22 -9.40 -28.03
N ASP A 57 8.40 -8.49 -27.07
CA ASP A 57 9.52 -7.54 -26.94
C ASP A 57 9.36 -6.80 -25.58
N THR A 58 10.36 -6.03 -25.12
CA THR A 58 10.28 -5.27 -23.85
C THR A 58 9.07 -4.32 -23.85
N VAL A 59 7.96 -4.73 -23.23
CA VAL A 59 6.76 -3.90 -23.16
C VAL A 59 6.98 -2.78 -22.16
N LYS A 60 7.01 -1.54 -22.65
CA LYS A 60 7.10 -0.34 -21.83
C LYS A 60 5.79 -0.13 -21.08
N VAL A 61 5.74 -0.51 -19.81
CA VAL A 61 4.55 -0.32 -18.97
C VAL A 61 4.53 1.11 -18.42
N HIS A 62 3.53 1.90 -18.82
CA HIS A 62 3.29 3.21 -18.25
C HIS A 62 2.53 3.09 -16.94
N LEU A 63 3.19 3.40 -15.82
CA LEU A 63 2.58 3.42 -14.50
C LEU A 63 2.20 4.86 -14.17
N ASN A 64 0.90 5.12 -14.03
CA ASN A 64 0.43 6.38 -13.47
C ASN A 64 0.73 6.39 -11.96
N THR A 65 1.95 6.81 -11.63
CA THR A 65 2.49 6.80 -10.28
C THR A 65 1.90 7.86 -9.36
N ILE A 66 1.31 8.93 -9.93
CA ILE A 66 0.68 10.02 -9.17
C ILE A 66 -0.58 9.50 -8.49
N LEU A 67 -1.49 8.91 -9.26
CA LEU A 67 -2.78 8.40 -8.79
C LEU A 67 -2.60 7.29 -7.74
N PHE A 68 -1.60 6.44 -7.94
CA PHE A 68 -1.24 5.39 -6.99
C PHE A 68 -0.69 5.97 -5.67
N SER A 69 0.13 7.02 -5.72
CA SER A 69 0.65 7.67 -4.51
C SER A 69 -0.41 8.43 -3.70
N GLU A 70 -1.45 8.95 -4.37
CA GLU A 70 -2.57 9.60 -3.70
C GLU A 70 -3.47 8.59 -2.98
N GLN A 71 -3.74 7.45 -3.62
CA GLN A 71 -4.47 6.34 -3.00
C GLN A 71 -3.76 5.82 -1.74
N LEU A 72 -2.43 5.70 -1.79
CA LEU A 72 -1.61 5.34 -0.63
C LEU A 72 -1.79 6.30 0.55
N LYS A 73 -1.69 7.61 0.27
CA LYS A 73 -1.85 8.63 1.31
C LYS A 73 -3.24 8.58 1.93
N GLN A 74 -4.28 8.37 1.13
CA GLN A 74 -5.66 8.28 1.62
C GLN A 74 -5.88 7.05 2.51
N VAL A 75 -5.38 5.88 2.10
CA VAL A 75 -5.48 4.65 2.91
C VAL A 75 -4.72 4.80 4.23
N GLN A 76 -3.50 5.35 4.18
CA GLN A 76 -2.68 5.55 5.38
C GLN A 76 -3.31 6.58 6.34
N GLN A 77 -3.89 7.67 5.81
CA GLN A 77 -4.63 8.65 6.62
C GLN A 77 -5.91 8.04 7.22
N GLY A 78 -6.66 7.28 6.43
CA GLY A 78 -7.86 6.56 6.89
C GLY A 78 -7.54 5.60 8.03
N TYR A 79 -6.43 4.85 7.93
CA TYR A 79 -6.00 3.92 8.98
C TYR A 79 -5.68 4.64 10.31
N LYS A 80 -4.98 5.79 10.25
CA LYS A 80 -4.70 6.60 11.44
C LYS A 80 -5.98 7.12 12.09
N ILE A 81 -6.93 7.61 11.30
CA ILE A 81 -8.22 8.13 11.79
C ILE A 81 -9.04 7.01 12.44
N THR A 82 -9.12 5.83 11.82
CA THR A 82 -9.84 4.67 12.37
C THR A 82 -9.26 4.23 13.73
N ASN A 83 -7.94 4.25 13.88
CA ASN A 83 -7.31 3.84 15.14
C ASN A 83 -7.62 4.84 16.29
N TYR A 84 -7.60 6.15 16.02
CA TYR A 84 -8.02 7.16 17.00
C TYR A 84 -9.50 7.08 17.33
N ALA A 85 -10.36 6.79 16.35
CA ALA A 85 -11.79 6.59 16.57
C ALA A 85 -12.05 5.38 17.49
N GLY A 86 -11.30 4.28 17.30
CA GLY A 86 -11.38 3.09 18.17
C GLY A 86 -10.99 3.38 19.63
N ILE A 87 -9.91 4.13 19.86
CA ILE A 87 -9.48 4.56 21.21
C ILE A 87 -10.55 5.44 21.86
N GLY A 88 -11.09 6.41 21.12
CA GLY A 88 -12.16 7.29 21.61
C GLY A 88 -13.42 6.53 22.01
N LEU A 89 -13.88 5.59 21.17
CA LEU A 89 -15.02 4.72 21.47
C LEU A 89 -14.78 3.86 22.71
N SER A 90 -13.56 3.33 22.89
CA SER A 90 -13.19 2.55 24.07
C SER A 90 -13.22 3.38 25.35
N MET A 91 -12.70 4.63 25.33
CA MET A 91 -12.76 5.53 26.48
C MET A 91 -14.21 5.88 26.87
N ILE A 92 -15.09 6.12 25.89
CA ILE A 92 -16.51 6.39 26.14
C ILE A 92 -17.18 5.18 26.80
N LEU A 93 -16.92 3.96 26.30
CA LEU A 93 -17.44 2.73 26.90
C LEU A 93 -16.96 2.54 28.34
N LEU A 94 -15.68 2.75 28.61
CA LEU A 94 -15.12 2.65 29.96
C LEU A 94 -15.74 3.68 30.91
N TRP A 95 -15.97 4.91 30.43
CA TRP A 95 -16.68 5.94 31.19
C TRP A 95 -18.12 5.51 31.52
N GLN A 96 -18.85 4.99 30.54
CA GLN A 96 -20.24 4.54 30.75
C GLN A 96 -20.32 3.39 31.76
N LEU A 97 -19.39 2.42 31.69
CA LEU A 97 -19.29 1.33 32.65
C LEU A 97 -18.95 1.83 34.05
N TRP A 98 -18.08 2.85 34.16
CA TRP A 98 -17.74 3.46 35.45
C TRP A 98 -18.94 4.16 36.10
N ILE A 99 -19.75 4.89 35.33
CA ILE A 99 -21.00 5.50 35.82
C ILE A 99 -22.00 4.44 36.30
N LEU A 100 -22.15 3.33 35.55
CA LEU A 100 -23.10 2.28 35.92
C LEU A 100 -22.66 1.46 37.15
N SER A 101 -21.36 1.42 37.44
CA SER A 101 -20.78 0.67 38.56
C SER A 101 -20.81 1.43 39.89
N ASN A 102 -21.12 2.73 39.88
CA ASN A 102 -21.09 3.62 41.04
C ASN A 102 -22.48 4.17 41.34
#